data_AF-A0A7D5Y7E5-F1
#
_entry.id   AF-A0A7D5Y7E5-F1
#
_cell.length_a   1.000
_cell.length_b   1.000
_cell.length_c   1.000
_cell.angle_alpha   90.00
_cell.angle_beta   90.00
_cell.angle_gamma   90.00
#
_symmetry.space_group_name_H-M   'P 1'
#
loop_
_entity.id
_entity.type
_entity.pdbx_description
1 polymer ?
#
loop_
_entity_poly.entity_id
_entity_poly.type
_entity_poly.pdbx_seq_one_letter_code
_entity_poly.pdbx_strand_id
1 'polypeptide(L)'
;MVTPLDPEMFDPLCPSDLSPVRFGDKWAGMVIRCLEGGPRRFSELRVPLRGVSAKALTASLRRLEASGLVRRTVGPDSPRRIEYALTELGRSLLGPINVLCAWNREHWDELLDAREGVARPE
;
A
#
# COMPACT_ATOMS: atom_id res chain seq x y z
N MET A 1 -34.09 -7.14 -7.93
CA MET A 1 -33.35 -8.19 -8.64
C MET A 1 -31.88 -7.78 -8.60
N VAL A 2 -31.00 -8.63 -8.07
CA VAL A 2 -29.56 -8.33 -7.94
C VAL A 2 -28.89 -8.64 -9.28
N THR A 3 -28.19 -7.67 -9.86
CA THR A 3 -27.35 -7.90 -11.04
C THR A 3 -26.27 -8.94 -10.68
N PRO A 4 -26.10 -10.02 -11.47
CA PRO A 4 -25.03 -10.98 -11.22
C PRO A 4 -23.67 -10.27 -11.27
N LEU A 5 -22.78 -10.61 -10.33
CA LEU A 5 -21.40 -10.12 -10.35
C LEU A 5 -20.71 -10.66 -11.60
N ASP A 6 -20.01 -9.78 -12.31
CA ASP A 6 -19.23 -10.14 -13.48
C ASP A 6 -18.06 -11.05 -13.06
N PRO A 7 -18.00 -12.32 -13.52
CA PRO A 7 -16.92 -13.24 -13.17
C PRO A 7 -15.55 -12.79 -13.70
N GLU A 8 -15.51 -11.92 -14.71
CA GLU A 8 -14.27 -11.38 -15.27
C GLU A 8 -13.67 -10.24 -14.43
N MET A 9 -14.47 -9.64 -13.51
CA MET A 9 -14.05 -8.51 -12.66
C MET A 9 -12.83 -8.84 -11.77
N PHE A 10 -12.62 -10.12 -11.46
CA PHE A 10 -11.54 -10.60 -10.59
C PHE A 10 -10.65 -11.68 -11.24
N ASP A 11 -10.74 -11.88 -12.56
CA ASP A 11 -10.01 -12.92 -13.27
C ASP A 11 -8.48 -12.72 -13.16
N PRO A 12 -7.73 -13.74 -12.67
CA PRO A 12 -6.26 -13.71 -12.58
C PRO A 12 -5.52 -13.73 -13.93
N LEU A 13 -6.19 -14.02 -15.04
CA LEU A 13 -5.65 -14.06 -16.41
C LEU A 13 -6.05 -12.87 -17.28
N CYS A 14 -7.05 -12.08 -16.86
CA CYS A 14 -7.30 -10.76 -17.43
C CYS A 14 -6.06 -9.89 -17.20
N PRO A 15 -5.68 -8.94 -18.09
CA PRO A 15 -4.59 -7.98 -17.86
C PRO A 15 -4.88 -6.98 -16.71
N SER A 16 -5.60 -7.43 -15.68
CA SER A 16 -6.12 -6.74 -14.50
C SER A 16 -5.05 -6.37 -13.47
N ASP A 17 -3.85 -5.99 -13.93
CA ASP A 17 -3.03 -5.01 -13.21
C ASP A 17 -3.76 -3.65 -13.10
N LEU A 18 -4.88 -3.48 -13.83
CA LEU A 18 -5.87 -2.41 -13.69
C LEU A 18 -7.09 -2.77 -12.82
N SER A 19 -7.03 -3.87 -12.05
CA SER A 19 -8.04 -4.13 -11.03
C SER A 19 -8.16 -2.87 -10.15
N PRO A 20 -9.37 -2.29 -9.97
CA PRO A 20 -9.51 -0.90 -9.55
C PRO A 20 -8.87 -0.60 -8.18
N VAL A 21 -8.72 -1.60 -7.32
CA VAL A 21 -7.97 -1.50 -6.06
C VAL A 21 -7.36 -2.86 -5.67
N ARG A 22 -6.16 -3.20 -6.14
CA ARG A 22 -5.32 -4.23 -5.50
C ARG A 22 -4.12 -3.60 -4.84
N PHE A 23 -4.19 -3.41 -3.52
CA PHE A 23 -2.98 -3.17 -2.74
C PHE A 23 -2.20 -4.49 -2.67
N GLY A 24 -1.08 -4.58 -3.42
CA GLY A 24 -0.30 -5.81 -3.61
C GLY A 24 0.22 -6.47 -2.33
N ASP A 25 0.10 -5.81 -1.18
CA ASP A 25 0.08 -6.39 0.17
C ASP A 25 -0.41 -5.34 1.19
N LYS A 26 -0.60 -5.77 2.44
CA LYS A 26 -1.02 -4.87 3.55
C LYS A 26 -0.07 -3.70 3.82
N TRP A 27 1.15 -3.72 3.29
CA TRP A 27 2.16 -2.67 3.53
C TRP A 27 2.18 -1.60 2.45
N ALA A 28 1.67 -1.90 1.25
CA ALA A 28 1.74 -1.01 0.08
C ALA A 28 1.25 0.42 0.39
N GLY A 29 0.06 0.56 0.97
CA GLY A 29 -0.49 1.86 1.35
C GLY A 29 0.36 2.60 2.39
N MET A 30 0.91 1.89 3.37
CA MET A 30 1.76 2.50 4.40
C MET A 30 3.11 2.96 3.83
N VAL A 31 3.69 2.18 2.91
CA VAL A 31 4.92 2.55 2.20
C VAL A 31 4.70 3.81 1.37
N ILE A 32 3.58 3.89 0.63
CA ILE A 32 3.22 5.07 -0.15
C ILE A 32 3.13 6.31 0.75
N ARG A 33 2.44 6.20 1.89
CA ARG A 33 2.35 7.30 2.88
C ARG A 33 3.72 7.71 3.43
N CYS A 34 4.62 6.77 3.69
CA CYS A 34 5.98 7.10 4.17
C CYS A 34 6.82 7.86 3.14
N LEU A 35 6.53 7.70 1.85
CA LEU A 35 7.25 8.33 0.74
C LEU A 35 6.62 9.65 0.27
N GLU A 36 5.48 10.07 0.85
CA GLU A 36 4.79 11.33 0.53
C GLU A 36 5.75 12.53 0.63
N GLY A 37 6.52 12.58 1.72
CA GLY A 37 7.49 13.64 2.01
C GLY A 37 8.80 13.58 1.20
N GLY A 38 8.94 12.64 0.27
CA GLY A 38 10.11 12.53 -0.62
C GLY A 38 10.87 11.21 -0.50
N PRO A 39 12.05 11.12 -1.16
CA PRO A 39 12.84 9.90 -1.22
C PRO A 39 13.30 9.42 0.17
N ARG A 40 13.25 8.11 0.42
CA ARG A 40 13.68 7.49 1.67
C ARG A 40 14.51 6.23 1.44
N ARG A 41 15.41 5.94 2.38
CA ARG A 41 16.14 4.66 2.43
C ARG A 41 15.28 3.57 3.06
N PHE A 42 15.62 2.32 2.77
CA PHE A 42 14.95 1.15 3.36
C PHE A 42 14.92 1.18 4.89
N SER A 43 16.03 1.57 5.53
CA SER A 43 16.12 1.68 6.99
C SER A 43 15.20 2.76 7.55
N GLU A 44 15.02 3.87 6.85
CA GLU A 44 14.14 4.96 7.26
C GLU A 44 12.67 4.55 7.15
N LEU A 45 12.30 3.77 6.14
CA LEU A 45 10.95 3.20 6.00
C LEU A 45 10.62 2.21 7.13
N ARG A 46 11.60 1.49 7.68
CA ARG A 46 11.37 0.53 8.77
C ARG A 46 11.06 1.17 10.12
N VAL A 47 11.42 2.43 10.32
CA VAL A 47 11.19 3.14 11.59
C VAL A 47 9.69 3.35 11.86
N PRO A 48 8.90 3.96 10.94
CA PRO A 48 7.46 4.12 11.11
C PRO A 48 6.68 2.81 10.89
N LEU A 49 7.16 1.91 10.02
CA LEU A 49 6.49 0.64 9.70
C LEU A 49 6.80 -0.45 10.74
N ARG A 50 6.49 -0.20 12.01
CA ARG A 50 6.73 -1.17 13.09
C ARG A 50 6.01 -2.49 12.79
N GLY A 51 6.72 -3.61 12.97
CA GLY A 51 6.19 -4.95 12.71
C GLY A 51 6.35 -5.45 11.26
N VAL A 52 6.84 -4.62 10.32
CA VAL A 52 7.20 -5.11 8.99
C VAL A 52 8.51 -5.91 9.06
N SER A 53 8.51 -7.13 8.54
CA SER A 53 9.75 -7.88 8.35
C SER A 53 10.52 -7.32 7.15
N ALA A 54 11.86 -7.44 7.17
CA ALA A 54 12.67 -6.97 6.04
C ALA A 54 12.27 -7.65 4.72
N LYS A 55 11.92 -8.94 4.77
CA LYS A 55 11.41 -9.70 3.62
C LYS A 55 10.08 -9.14 3.11
N ALA A 56 9.14 -8.83 4.01
CA ALA A 56 7.85 -8.25 3.63
C ALA A 56 8.00 -6.85 3.01
N LEU A 57 8.82 -5.98 3.61
CA LEU A 57 9.06 -4.64 3.06
C LEU A 57 9.73 -4.71 1.68
N THR A 58 10.70 -5.62 1.50
CA THR A 58 11.34 -5.83 0.20
C THR A 58 10.35 -6.30 -0.86
N ALA A 59 9.47 -7.25 -0.50
CA ALA A 59 8.44 -7.74 -1.41
C ALA A 59 7.43 -6.64 -1.80
N SER A 60 7.03 -5.82 -0.83
CA SER A 60 6.13 -4.68 -1.07
C SER A 60 6.75 -3.63 -1.99
N LEU A 61 7.99 -3.21 -1.73
CA LEU A 61 8.72 -2.27 -2.58
C LEU A 61 8.90 -2.79 -4.00
N ARG A 62 9.24 -4.08 -4.17
CA ARG A 62 9.36 -4.71 -5.50
C ARG A 62 8.04 -4.71 -6.26
N ARG A 63 6.92 -4.97 -5.59
CA ARG A 63 5.59 -4.89 -6.22
C ARG A 63 5.23 -3.47 -6.63
N LEU A 64 5.43 -2.50 -5.73
CA LEU A 64 5.20 -1.09 -6.03
C LEU A 64 6.10 -0.58 -7.18
N GLU A 65 7.32 -1.09 -7.29
CA GLU A 65 8.23 -0.81 -8.40
C GLU A 65 7.74 -1.45 -9.71
N ALA A 66 7.34 -2.71 -9.69
CA ALA A 66 6.77 -3.40 -10.85
C ALA A 66 5.47 -2.74 -11.36
N SER A 67 4.65 -2.21 -10.46
CA SER A 67 3.44 -1.45 -10.80
C SER A 67 3.71 0.01 -11.19
N GLY A 68 4.97 0.45 -11.23
CA GLY A 68 5.34 1.82 -11.61
C GLY A 68 4.97 2.91 -10.60
N LEU A 69 4.63 2.54 -9.36
CA LEU A 69 4.23 3.48 -8.29
C LEU A 69 5.44 4.01 -7.52
N VAL A 70 6.49 3.20 -7.40
CA VAL A 70 7.73 3.55 -6.71
C VAL A 70 8.90 3.41 -7.68
N ARG A 71 9.82 4.36 -7.64
CA ARG A 71 11.11 4.30 -8.32
C ARG A 71 12.22 4.04 -7.30
N ARG A 72 13.09 3.10 -7.63
CA ARG A 72 14.32 2.81 -6.88
C ARG A 72 15.50 3.47 -7.57
N THR A 73 16.27 4.26 -6.83
CA THR A 73 17.47 4.95 -7.35
C THR A 73 18.71 4.52 -6.56
N VAL A 74 19.79 4.20 -7.28
CA VAL A 74 21.12 3.97 -6.70
C VAL A 74 21.89 5.28 -6.76
N GLY A 75 22.34 5.78 -5.62
CA GLY A 75 23.03 7.07 -5.52
C GLY A 75 24.37 7.08 -6.27
N PRO A 76 24.76 8.23 -6.87
CA PRO A 76 25.96 8.34 -7.69
C PRO A 76 27.26 8.14 -6.88
N ASP A 77 27.27 8.59 -5.62
CA ASP A 77 28.50 8.62 -4.80
C ASP A 77 28.76 7.30 -4.05
N SER A 78 27.81 6.38 -4.05
CA SER A 78 28.01 5.05 -3.46
C SER A 78 26.92 4.06 -3.90
N PRO A 79 27.28 2.88 -4.45
CA PRO A 79 26.32 1.83 -4.77
C PRO A 79 25.59 1.26 -3.53
N ARG A 80 26.02 1.63 -2.33
CA ARG A 80 25.36 1.26 -1.06
C ARG A 80 24.18 2.17 -0.70
N ARG A 81 24.02 3.34 -1.35
CA ARG A 81 22.92 4.25 -1.08
C ARG A 81 21.76 3.97 -2.05
N ILE A 82 20.77 3.24 -1.57
CA ILE A 82 19.54 2.95 -2.31
C ILE A 82 18.41 3.78 -1.70
N GLU A 83 17.73 4.53 -2.54
CA GLU A 83 16.55 5.33 -2.16
C GLU A 83 15.33 4.93 -2.97
N TYR A 84 14.18 5.10 -2.35
CA TYR A 84 12.87 4.84 -2.93
C TYR A 84 12.09 6.14 -2.92
N ALA A 85 11.42 6.45 -4.03
CA ALA A 85 10.59 7.64 -4.16
C ALA A 85 9.31 7.30 -4.92
N LEU A 86 8.21 7.99 -4.62
CA LEU A 86 7.01 7.89 -5.45
C LEU A 86 7.27 8.42 -6.86
N THR A 87 6.73 7.74 -7.86
CA THR A 87 6.55 8.29 -9.20
C THR A 87 5.38 9.27 -9.20
N GLU A 88 5.13 9.95 -10.32
CA GLU A 88 3.94 10.80 -10.47
C GLU A 88 2.65 9.98 -10.29
N LEU A 89 2.60 8.78 -10.88
CA LEU A 89 1.50 7.83 -10.68
C LEU A 89 1.38 7.40 -9.21
N GLY A 90 2.50 7.11 -8.53
CA GLY A 90 2.48 6.80 -7.10
C GLY A 90 1.97 7.96 -6.24
N ARG A 91 2.26 9.21 -6.62
CA ARG A 91 1.74 10.39 -5.93
C ARG A 91 0.24 10.60 -6.14
N SER A 92 -0.31 10.29 -7.31
CA SER A 92 -1.75 10.43 -7.54
C SER A 92 -2.60 9.52 -6.64
N LEU A 93 -2.04 8.39 -6.18
CA LEU A 93 -2.69 7.50 -5.20
C LEU A 93 -2.83 8.10 -3.79
N LEU A 94 -2.09 9.17 -3.46
CA LEU A 94 -2.22 9.81 -2.14
C LEU A 94 -3.63 10.38 -1.94
N GLY A 95 -4.28 10.88 -3.00
CA GLY A 95 -5.65 11.39 -2.93
C GLY A 95 -6.65 10.33 -2.46
N PRO A 96 -6.80 9.20 -3.19
CA PRO A 96 -7.63 8.08 -2.77
C PRO A 96 -7.29 7.53 -1.38
N ILE A 97 -6.00 7.39 -1.05
CA ILE A 97 -5.59 6.93 0.29
C ILE A 97 -6.05 7.92 1.37
N ASN A 98 -5.94 9.22 1.13
CA ASN A 98 -6.36 10.24 2.10
C ASN A 98 -7.88 10.21 2.35
N VAL A 99 -8.69 9.95 1.31
CA VAL A 99 -10.14 9.76 1.45
C VAL A 99 -10.44 8.54 2.33
N LEU A 100 -9.80 7.40 2.06
CA LEU A 100 -9.97 6.20 2.87
C LEU A 100 -9.51 6.42 4.32
N CYS A 101 -8.38 7.11 4.52
CA CYS A 101 -7.90 7.45 5.86
C CYS A 101 -8.86 8.40 6.60
N ALA A 102 -9.52 9.32 5.89
CA ALA A 102 -10.52 10.20 6.50
C ALA A 102 -11.75 9.39 6.94
N TRP A 103 -12.28 8.52 6.08
CA TRP A 103 -13.39 7.63 6.42
C TRP A 103 -13.04 6.73 7.62
N ASN A 104 -11.85 6.12 7.63
CA ASN A 104 -11.39 5.31 8.75
C ASN A 104 -11.29 6.08 10.07
N ARG A 105 -10.91 7.37 10.03
CA ARG A 105 -10.85 8.21 11.25
C ARG A 105 -12.23 8.55 11.77
N GLU A 106 -13.18 8.80 10.86
CA GLU A 106 -14.56 9.09 11.20
C GLU A 106 -15.27 7.88 11.83
N HIS A 107 -14.99 6.68 11.34
CA HIS A 107 -15.65 5.45 11.78
C HIS A 107 -14.77 4.59 12.69
N TRP A 108 -13.76 5.20 13.34
CA TRP A 108 -12.76 4.44 14.09
C TRP A 108 -13.37 3.65 15.25
N ASP A 109 -14.26 4.29 16.01
CA ASP A 109 -14.92 3.67 17.17
C ASP A 109 -15.85 2.55 16.73
N GLU A 110 -16.65 2.76 15.67
CA GLU A 110 -17.52 1.73 15.08
C GLU A 110 -16.73 0.50 14.62
N LEU A 111 -15.55 0.70 14.02
CA LEU A 111 -14.66 -0.40 13.61
C LEU A 111 -14.06 -1.16 14.79
N LEU A 112 -13.76 -0.48 15.90
CA LEU A 112 -13.28 -1.12 17.13
C LEU A 112 -14.39 -1.94 17.78
N ASP A 113 -15.57 -1.37 17.95
CA ASP A 113 -16.74 -2.03 18.54
C ASP A 113 -17.11 -3.29 17.74
N ALA A 114 -17.09 -3.21 16.41
CA ALA A 114 -17.35 -4.37 15.55
C ALA A 114 -16.32 -5.50 15.74
N ARG A 115 -15.04 -5.18 16.00
CA ARG A 115 -14.00 -6.19 16.25
C ARG A 115 -14.13 -6.84 17.61
N GLU A 116 -14.51 -6.07 18.62
CA GLU A 116 -14.78 -6.58 19.97
C GLU A 116 -16.05 -7.43 20.02
N GLY A 117 -17.07 -7.07 19.23
CA GLY A 117 -18.30 -7.86 19.06
C GLY A 117 -18.06 -9.24 18.46
N VAL A 118 -17.13 -9.37 17.50
CA VAL A 118 -16.73 -10.66 16.92
C VAL A 118 -15.90 -11.51 17.90
N ALA A 119 -15.25 -10.90 18.88
CA ALA A 119 -14.41 -11.58 19.87
C ALA A 119 -15.21 -12.22 21.03
N ARG A 120 -16.55 -12.13 21.03
CA ARG A 120 -17.41 -12.84 21.99
C ARG A 120 -17.95 -14.12 21.36
N PRO A 121 -17.31 -15.28 21.55
CA PRO A 121 -17.97 -16.55 21.27
C PRO A 121 -19.09 -16.75 22.31
N GLU A 122 -20.25 -17.20 21.86
CA GLU A 122 -21.25 -17.85 22.73
C GLU A 122 -20.74 -19.21 23.22
#